data_AF-A0A0E0F7F2-F1
#
_entry.id   AF-A0A0E0F7F2-F1
#
_cell.length_a   1.000
_cell.length_b   1.000
_cell.length_c   1.000
_cell.angle_alpha   90.00
_cell.angle_beta   90.00
_cell.angle_gamma   90.00
#
_symmetry.space_group_name_H-M   'P 1'
#
loop_
_entity.id
_entity.type
_entity.pdbx_description
1 polymer ?
#
loop_
_entity_poly.entity_id
_entity_poly.type
_entity_poly.pdbx_seq_one_letter_code
_entity_poly.pdbx_strand_id
1 'polypeptide(L)'
;MAAASIIQIAPWDGVCNRQAIDSLRAMRRGDRCLFYHSGAGAASRHIIGVVEVAREWYEGEGEAASGGVMDVRAVGEFRRLMALGEIKIGDGVRMVREFRRTVAR
;
A
#
# COMPACT_ATOMS: atom_id res chain seq x y z
N MET A 1 1.31 -9.25 29.11
CA MET A 1 0.12 -9.16 28.24
C MET A 1 0.55 -8.46 26.97
N ALA A 2 0.73 -9.19 25.86
CA ALA A 2 0.94 -8.57 24.56
C ALA A 2 -0.40 -8.00 24.10
N ALA A 3 -0.44 -6.70 23.81
CA ALA A 3 -1.61 -6.08 23.20
C ALA A 3 -1.84 -6.77 21.85
N ALA A 4 -3.00 -7.38 21.66
CA ALA A 4 -3.40 -7.89 20.36
C ALA A 4 -3.34 -6.73 19.37
N SER A 5 -2.29 -6.71 18.54
CA SER A 5 -2.11 -5.67 17.54
C SER A 5 -3.29 -5.79 16.57
N ILE A 6 -4.18 -4.81 16.64
CA ILE A 6 -5.33 -4.70 15.73
C ILE A 6 -4.74 -4.66 14.32
N ILE A 7 -5.05 -5.68 13.51
CA ILE A 7 -4.77 -5.64 12.08
C ILE A 7 -5.68 -4.53 11.53
N GLN A 8 -5.13 -3.32 11.38
CA GLN A 8 -5.87 -2.18 10.89
C GLN A 8 -6.07 -2.36 9.38
N ILE A 9 -7.29 -2.75 9.01
CA ILE A 9 -7.77 -2.76 7.63
C ILE A 9 -8.30 -1.36 7.34
N ALA A 10 -7.92 -0.79 6.20
CA ALA A 10 -8.40 0.51 5.75
C ALA A 10 -8.91 0.42 4.30
N PRO A 11 -9.99 1.15 3.96
CA PRO A 11 -10.42 1.28 2.58
C PRO A 11 -9.39 2.08 1.78
N TRP A 12 -9.10 1.61 0.56
CA TRP A 12 -8.40 2.38 -0.46
C TRP A 12 -9.41 2.83 -1.50
N ASP A 13 -9.89 4.06 -1.33
CA ASP A 13 -10.88 4.73 -2.16
C ASP A 13 -10.28 5.96 -2.87
N GLY A 14 -11.12 6.79 -3.51
CA GLY A 14 -10.71 8.05 -4.13
C GLY A 14 -9.88 7.93 -5.42
N VAL A 15 -9.65 6.72 -5.92
CA VAL A 15 -8.88 6.48 -7.15
C VAL A 15 -9.71 6.82 -8.37
N CYS A 16 -9.39 7.96 -9.00
CA CYS A 16 -10.10 8.47 -10.18
C CYS A 16 -9.39 8.19 -11.52
N ASN A 17 -8.11 7.78 -11.48
CA ASN A 17 -7.36 7.47 -12.69
C ASN A 17 -7.78 6.10 -13.23
N ARG A 18 -8.25 6.06 -14.48
CA ARG A 18 -8.75 4.83 -15.13
C ARG A 18 -7.73 3.68 -15.16
N GLN A 19 -6.46 3.96 -15.49
CA GLN A 19 -5.41 2.93 -15.50
C GLN A 19 -5.13 2.38 -14.11
N ALA A 20 -5.17 3.26 -13.09
CA ALA A 20 -5.02 2.84 -11.70
C ALA A 20 -6.21 1.98 -11.25
N ILE A 21 -7.44 2.35 -11.63
CA ILE A 21 -8.65 1.56 -11.37
C ILE A 21 -8.52 0.17 -12.01
N ASP A 22 -8.12 0.07 -13.28
CA ASP A 22 -7.95 -1.21 -13.97
C ASP A 22 -6.90 -2.09 -13.27
N SER A 23 -5.83 -1.47 -12.75
CA SER A 23 -4.81 -2.17 -11.96
C SER A 23 -5.37 -2.69 -10.64
N LEU A 24 -6.13 -1.87 -9.91
CA LEU A 24 -6.76 -2.27 -8.64
C LEU A 24 -7.80 -3.37 -8.82
N ARG A 25 -8.59 -3.32 -9.90
CA ARG A 25 -9.56 -4.37 -10.26
C ARG A 25 -8.93 -5.71 -10.59
N ALA A 26 -7.67 -5.72 -11.05
CA ALA A 26 -6.94 -6.94 -11.35
C ALA A 26 -6.32 -7.60 -10.11
N MET A 27 -6.23 -6.89 -8.98
CA MET A 27 -5.60 -7.41 -7.76
C MET A 27 -6.50 -8.41 -7.03
N ARG A 28 -5.87 -9.38 -6.35
CA ARG A 28 -6.53 -10.41 -5.55
C ARG A 28 -6.12 -10.33 -4.08
N ARG A 29 -6.92 -10.95 -3.20
CA ARG A 29 -6.57 -11.06 -1.78
C ARG A 29 -5.17 -11.66 -1.60
N GLY A 30 -4.34 -11.03 -0.80
CA GLY A 30 -2.95 -11.45 -0.57
C GLY A 30 -1.91 -10.80 -1.51
N ASP A 31 -2.33 -10.14 -2.59
CA ASP A 31 -1.42 -9.34 -3.40
C ASP A 31 -0.87 -8.17 -2.59
N ARG A 32 0.37 -7.76 -2.88
CA ARG A 32 1.08 -6.72 -2.12
C ARG A 32 1.38 -5.50 -2.96
N CYS A 33 1.20 -4.34 -2.34
CA CYS A 33 1.45 -3.03 -2.94
C CYS A 33 2.48 -2.26 -2.12
N LEU A 34 3.27 -1.43 -2.79
CA LEU A 34 4.11 -0.44 -2.13
C LEU A 34 3.23 0.75 -1.73
N PHE A 35 3.33 1.16 -0.47
CA PHE A 35 2.65 2.33 0.08
C PHE A 35 3.63 3.51 0.12
N TYR A 36 3.24 4.65 -0.47
CA TYR A 36 4.14 5.79 -0.67
C TYR A 36 3.45 7.13 -0.42
N HIS A 37 4.22 8.14 -0.03
CA HIS A 37 3.76 9.53 0.03
C HIS A 37 3.92 10.20 -1.33
N SER A 38 2.81 10.73 -1.88
CA SER A 38 2.86 11.58 -3.06
C SER A 38 3.21 13.02 -2.67
N GLY A 39 4.49 13.35 -2.64
CA GLY A 39 4.97 14.72 -2.45
C GLY A 39 5.19 15.47 -3.77
N ALA A 40 5.23 16.81 -3.69
CA ALA A 40 5.65 17.68 -4.78
C ALA A 40 7.18 17.57 -4.98
N GLY A 41 7.61 16.99 -6.10
CA GLY A 41 9.02 16.77 -6.43
C GLY A 41 9.54 15.36 -6.11
N ALA A 42 10.63 14.95 -6.78
CA ALA A 42 11.20 13.61 -6.63
C ALA A 42 11.78 13.35 -5.23
N ALA A 43 12.29 14.40 -4.57
CA ALA A 43 12.87 14.32 -3.23
C ALA A 43 11.84 14.18 -2.10
N SER A 44 10.54 14.42 -2.36
CA SER A 44 9.48 14.30 -1.35
C SER A 44 8.64 13.02 -1.52
N ARG A 45 8.84 12.27 -2.61
CA ARG A 45 8.17 10.99 -2.86
C ARG A 45 8.96 9.86 -2.23
N HIS A 46 8.37 9.26 -1.19
CA HIS A 46 9.02 8.19 -0.44
C HIS A 46 8.13 6.97 -0.39
N ILE A 47 8.73 5.80 -0.54
CA ILE A 47 8.11 4.54 -0.15
C ILE A 47 8.25 4.39 1.35
N ILE A 48 7.11 4.16 2.00
CA ILE A 48 6.97 4.09 3.45
C ILE A 48 6.84 2.63 3.88
N GLY A 49 6.09 1.83 3.13
CA GLY A 49 5.79 0.46 3.54
C GLY A 49 5.17 -0.39 2.47
N VAL A 50 4.64 -1.53 2.92
CA VAL A 50 3.94 -2.51 2.11
C VAL A 50 2.57 -2.76 2.72
N VAL A 51 1.55 -2.70 1.87
CA VAL A 51 0.19 -3.11 2.19
C VAL A 51 -0.17 -4.36 1.42
N GLU A 52 -1.15 -5.09 1.90
CA GLU A 52 -1.67 -6.31 1.26
C GLU A 52 -3.18 -6.21 1.10
N VAL A 53 -3.69 -6.72 -0.02
CA VAL A 53 -5.12 -6.72 -0.33
C VAL A 53 -5.86 -7.61 0.67
N ALA A 54 -6.72 -7.00 1.47
CA ALA A 54 -7.59 -7.66 2.44
C ALA A 54 -8.95 -8.02 1.83
N ARG A 55 -9.48 -7.16 0.95
CA ARG A 55 -10.72 -7.35 0.16
C ARG A 55 -10.49 -6.84 -1.26
N GLU A 56 -10.89 -7.63 -2.24
CA GLU A 56 -10.82 -7.27 -3.66
C GLU A 56 -11.77 -6.11 -3.99
N TRP A 57 -11.61 -5.51 -5.17
CA TRP A 57 -12.39 -4.36 -5.62
C TRP A 57 -13.91 -4.56 -5.46
N TYR A 58 -14.59 -3.57 -4.88
CA TYR A 58 -16.04 -3.51 -4.75
C TYR A 58 -16.54 -2.08 -5.00
N GLU A 59 -17.82 -1.90 -5.28
CA GLU A 59 -18.42 -0.57 -5.42
C GLU A 59 -18.53 0.10 -4.05
N GLY A 60 -18.11 1.36 -3.96
CA GLY A 60 -18.15 2.10 -2.70
C GLY A 60 -19.58 2.32 -2.20
N GLU A 61 -19.72 2.52 -0.90
CA GLU A 61 -20.97 2.95 -0.27
C GLU A 61 -20.80 4.39 0.27
N GLY A 62 -21.89 5.13 0.45
CA GLY A 62 -21.86 6.48 1.01
C GLY A 62 -21.05 7.48 0.18
N GLU A 63 -20.08 8.16 0.80
CA GLU A 63 -19.23 9.18 0.15
C GLU A 63 -18.35 8.60 -0.98
N ALA A 64 -18.05 7.30 -0.94
CA ALA A 64 -17.32 6.60 -1.97
C ALA A 64 -18.22 6.03 -3.09
N ALA A 65 -19.54 6.27 -3.06
CA ALA A 65 -20.50 5.62 -3.96
C ALA A 65 -20.28 5.88 -5.46
N SER A 66 -19.54 6.93 -5.83
CA SER A 66 -19.21 7.22 -7.23
C SER A 66 -17.94 6.50 -7.73
N GLY A 67 -17.21 5.82 -6.85
CA GLY A 67 -15.99 5.08 -7.14
C GLY A 67 -16.03 3.65 -6.61
N GLY A 68 -15.01 2.87 -6.92
CA GLY A 68 -14.81 1.59 -6.24
C GLY A 68 -13.68 1.66 -5.24
N VAL A 69 -13.68 0.67 -4.36
CA VAL A 69 -12.87 0.60 -3.16
C VAL A 69 -12.21 -0.77 -3.10
N MET A 70 -11.01 -0.83 -2.54
CA MET A 70 -10.31 -2.06 -2.21
C MET A 70 -9.82 -1.97 -0.77
N ASP A 71 -10.06 -2.97 0.06
CA ASP A 71 -9.54 -2.92 1.44
C ASP A 71 -8.11 -3.45 1.49
N VAL A 72 -7.25 -2.74 2.21
CA VAL A 72 -5.86 -3.15 2.42
C VAL A 72 -5.51 -3.20 3.90
N ARG A 73 -4.55 -4.06 4.25
CA ARG A 73 -3.94 -4.12 5.57
C ARG A 73 -2.46 -3.78 5.51
N ALA A 74 -1.96 -3.08 6.52
CA ALA A 74 -0.53 -2.85 6.65
C ALA A 74 0.20 -4.17 6.96
N VAL A 75 1.28 -4.46 6.21
CA VAL A 75 2.14 -5.63 6.42
C VAL A 75 3.45 -5.25 7.09
N GLY A 76 3.97 -4.08 6.79
CA GLY A 76 5.24 -3.61 7.31
C GLY A 76 5.68 -2.30 6.71
N GLU A 77 6.76 -1.77 7.28
CA GLU A 77 7.35 -0.50 6.89
C GLU A 77 8.83 -0.71 6.52
N PHE A 78 9.39 0.21 5.76
CA PHE A 78 10.82 0.21 5.49
C PHE A 78 11.57 0.86 6.67
N ARG A 79 12.73 0.31 7.04
CA ARG A 79 13.60 0.87 8.11
C ARG A 79 14.04 2.31 7.83
N ARG A 80 14.13 2.65 6.55
CA ARG A 80 14.48 3.97 6.06
C ARG A 80 13.48 4.35 4.98
N LEU A 81 13.01 5.61 5.00
CA LEU A 81 12.24 6.17 3.90
C LEU A 81 13.07 6.06 2.62
N MET A 82 12.54 5.40 1.61
CA MET A 82 13.23 5.25 0.33
C MET A 82 12.67 6.26 -0.65
N ALA A 83 13.47 7.25 -1.02
CA ALA A 83 13.10 8.20 -2.07
C ALA A 83 12.90 7.45 -3.39
N LEU A 84 11.84 7.76 -4.12
CA LEU A 84 11.46 7.03 -5.33
C LEU A 84 12.56 7.11 -6.40
N GLY A 85 13.30 8.22 -6.46
CA GLY A 85 14.43 8.40 -7.38
C GLY A 85 15.65 7.52 -7.07
N GLU A 86 15.74 6.94 -5.87
CA GLU A 86 16.83 6.02 -5.51
C GLU A 86 16.58 4.57 -5.95
N ILE A 87 15.35 4.27 -6.37
CA ILE A 87 14.91 2.93 -6.71
C ILE A 87 15.09 2.70 -8.19
N LYS A 88 15.91 1.70 -8.52
CA LYS A 88 16.14 1.25 -9.89
C LYS A 88 15.56 -0.13 -10.11
N ILE A 89 15.32 -0.45 -11.39
CA ILE A 89 14.98 -1.82 -11.80
C ILE A 89 16.09 -2.75 -11.32
N GLY A 90 15.74 -3.81 -10.59
CA GLY A 90 16.68 -4.76 -9.99
C GLY A 90 16.96 -4.56 -8.50
N ASP A 91 16.52 -3.46 -7.88
CA ASP A 91 16.77 -3.18 -6.45
C ASP A 91 15.96 -4.03 -5.45
N GLY A 92 15.27 -5.09 -5.92
CA GLY A 92 14.40 -5.92 -5.09
C GLY A 92 15.09 -6.49 -3.85
N VAL A 93 16.34 -6.94 -3.97
CA VAL A 93 17.11 -7.47 -2.82
C VAL A 93 17.38 -6.39 -1.76
N ARG A 94 17.67 -5.15 -2.18
CA ARG A 94 17.85 -4.01 -1.29
C ARG A 94 16.55 -3.68 -0.58
N MET A 95 15.43 -3.64 -1.31
CA MET A 95 14.11 -3.40 -0.72
C MET A 95 13.77 -4.44 0.35
N VAL A 96 14.01 -5.73 0.08
CA VAL A 96 13.72 -6.80 1.04
C VAL A 96 14.56 -6.66 2.32
N ARG A 97 15.82 -6.20 2.22
CA ARG A 97 16.68 -5.96 3.40
C ARG A 97 16.19 -4.80 4.26
N GLU A 98 15.72 -3.74 3.62
CA GLU A 98 15.20 -2.56 4.31
C GLU A 98 13.78 -2.77 4.84
N PHE A 99 13.02 -3.70 4.26
CA PHE A 99 11.66 -3.99 4.69
C PHE A 99 11.65 -4.69 6.05
N ARG A 100 10.90 -4.12 6.99
CA ARG A 100 10.60 -4.71 8.28
C ARG A 100 9.15 -5.15 8.26
N ARG A 101 8.92 -6.47 8.24
CA ARG A 101 7.57 -7.01 8.51
C ARG A 101 7.16 -6.53 9.89
N THR A 102 5.98 -5.94 9.97
CA THR A 102 5.30 -5.73 11.24
C THR A 102 4.78 -7.10 11.66
N VAL A 103 5.61 -7.83 12.42
CA VAL A 103 5.12 -9.00 13.15
C VAL A 103 4.48 -8.42 14.39
N ALA A 104 3.14 -8.43 14.43
CA ALA A 104 2.42 -8.33 15.69
C ALA A 104 2.99 -9.40 16.62
N ARG A 105 3.76 -8.99 17.62
CA ARG A 105 4.13 -9.83 18.77
C ARG A 105 3.03 -9.72 19.81
#